data_AF-A0A829GFL5-F1
#
_entry.id   AF-A0A829GFL5-F1
#
_cell.length_a   1.000
_cell.length_b   1.000
_cell.length_c   1.000
_cell.angle_alpha   90.00
_cell.angle_beta   90.00
_cell.angle_gamma   90.00
#
_symmetry.space_group_name_H-M   'P 1'
#
loop_
_entity.id
_entity.type
_entity.pdbx_description
1 polymer ?
#
loop_
_entity_poly.entity_id
_entity_poly.type
_entity_poly.pdbx_seq_one_letter_code
_entity_poly.pdbx_strand_id
1 'polypeptide(L)' 'MPQKFDLIAIGRAAVDLNAVEYNRPLEDTKTFAKFVGGSPANIAIGSAKLGQKVGFIGKVSDDQLGHYVTQYMA' A
#
# COMPACT_ATOMS: atom_id res chain seq x y z
N MET A 1 10.50 -29.03 -2.74
CA MET A 1 9.63 -28.25 -3.67
C MET A 1 10.28 -26.90 -3.89
N PRO A 2 10.29 -26.34 -5.11
CA PRO A 2 10.80 -24.99 -5.32
C PRO A 2 9.97 -23.99 -4.49
N GLN A 3 10.63 -23.00 -3.90
CA GLN A 3 9.99 -21.97 -3.09
C GLN A 3 9.07 -21.13 -3.99
N LYS A 4 7.78 -21.04 -3.64
CA LYS A 4 6.75 -20.42 -4.50
C LYS A 4 6.81 -18.87 -4.48
N PHE A 5 7.22 -18.30 -3.35
CA PHE A 5 7.37 -16.86 -3.12
C PHE A 5 8.76 -16.57 -2.57
N ASP A 6 9.33 -15.45 -3.00
CA ASP A 6 10.59 -14.90 -2.49
C ASP A 6 10.38 -14.13 -1.18
N LEU A 7 9.20 -13.53 -1.02
CA LEU A 7 8.82 -12.75 0.16
C LEU A 7 7.33 -12.96 0.47
N ILE A 8 7.00 -13.10 1.76
CA ILE A 8 5.63 -12.89 2.25
C ILE A 8 5.72 -11.83 3.35
N ALA A 9 5.11 -10.67 3.11
CA ALA A 9 4.98 -9.63 4.13
C ALA A 9 3.65 -9.80 4.89
N ILE A 10 3.68 -9.54 6.19
CA ILE A 10 2.48 -9.59 7.04
C ILE A 10 2.31 -8.25 7.76
N GLY A 11 1.08 -7.74 7.78
CA GLY A 11 0.72 -6.60 8.61
C GLY A 11 -0.20 -5.62 7.90
N ARG A 12 0.11 -4.32 8.04
CA ARG A 12 -0.78 -3.23 7.63
C ARG A 12 -0.63 -2.89 6.14
N ALA A 13 -1.75 -2.89 5.45
CA ALA A 13 -1.98 -2.19 4.19
C ALA A 13 -3.10 -1.17 4.41
N ALA A 14 -2.88 0.07 3.99
CA ALA A 14 -3.79 1.19 4.26
C ALA A 14 -3.78 2.17 3.08
N VAL A 15 -4.53 3.26 3.22
CA VAL A 15 -4.53 4.37 2.27
C VAL A 15 -3.77 5.54 2.86
N ASP A 16 -2.79 6.03 2.10
CA ASP A 16 -2.11 7.29 2.39
C ASP A 16 -2.79 8.40 1.58
N LEU A 17 -3.05 9.53 2.24
CA LEU A 17 -3.54 10.77 1.62
C LEU A 17 -2.39 11.77 1.61
N ASN A 18 -1.72 11.87 0.48
CA ASN A 18 -0.56 12.74 0.32
C ASN A 18 -1.02 14.13 -0.14
N ALA A 19 -0.58 15.17 0.56
CA ALA A 19 -0.87 16.55 0.18
C ALA A 19 -0.38 16.84 -1.24
N VAL A 20 -1.27 17.34 -2.10
CA VAL A 20 -0.90 17.82 -3.45
C VAL A 20 -0.28 19.22 -3.33
N GLU A 21 -0.87 20.09 -2.52
CA GLU A 21 -0.24 21.37 -2.18
C GLU A 21 0.69 21.19 -0.97
N TYR A 22 1.98 20.97 -1.25
CA TYR A 22 3.02 20.80 -0.23
C TYR A 22 3.72 22.12 0.15
N ASN A 23 4.64 22.06 1.13
CA ASN A 23 5.36 23.20 1.73
C ASN A 23 4.45 24.24 2.42
N ARG A 24 3.38 23.77 3.05
CA ARG A 24 2.44 24.58 3.84
C ARG A 24 1.89 23.77 5.02
N PRO A 25 1.31 24.42 6.03
CA PRO A 25 0.56 23.73 7.08
C PRO A 25 -0.55 22.85 6.49
N LEU A 26 -0.84 21.73 7.15
CA LEU A 26 -1.86 20.77 6.68
C LEU A 26 -3.25 21.40 6.66
N GLU A 27 -3.50 22.35 7.56
CA GLU A 27 -4.72 23.15 7.67
C GLU A 27 -5.01 23.96 6.40
N ASP A 28 -3.97 24.29 5.62
CA ASP A 28 -4.06 25.03 4.36
C ASP A 28 -4.10 24.13 3.12
N THR A 29 -3.91 22.81 3.27
CA THR A 29 -3.98 21.84 2.18
C THR A 29 -5.43 21.53 1.85
N LYS A 30 -5.79 21.60 0.56
CA LYS A 30 -7.18 21.40 0.10
C LYS A 30 -7.35 20.13 -0.71
N THR A 31 -6.28 19.63 -1.32
CA THR A 31 -6.35 18.43 -2.15
C THR A 31 -5.30 17.40 -1.75
N PHE A 32 -5.72 16.14 -1.82
CA PHE A 32 -4.91 15.00 -1.46
C PHE A 32 -4.96 13.95 -2.57
N ALA A 33 -3.79 13.42 -2.90
CA ALA A 33 -3.65 12.28 -3.79
C ALA A 33 -3.70 10.98 -2.96
N LYS A 34 -4.47 10.01 -3.43
CA LYS A 34 -4.68 8.71 -2.78
C LYS A 34 -3.63 7.70 -3.24
N PHE A 35 -2.95 7.06 -2.29
CA PHE A 35 -1.99 5.98 -2.53
C PHE A 35 -2.24 4.79 -1.60
N VAL A 36 -1.72 3.62 -1.96
CA VAL A 36 -1.58 2.51 -0.99
C VAL A 36 -0.35 2.77 -0.13
N GLY A 37 -0.51 2.57 1.18
CA GLY A 37 0.53 2.74 2.18
C GLY A 37 0.56 1.62 3.21
N GLY A 38 1.39 1.83 4.24
CA GLY A 38 1.69 0.84 5.27
C GLY A 38 3.04 0.16 5.05
N SER A 39 3.86 0.07 6.11
CA SER A 39 5.25 -0.41 5.97
C SER A 39 5.35 -1.82 5.34
N PRO A 40 4.61 -2.85 5.79
CA PRO A 40 4.63 -4.16 5.15
C PRO A 40 4.13 -4.12 3.70
N ALA A 41 3.09 -3.33 3.40
CA ALA A 41 2.55 -3.20 2.05
C ALA A 41 3.55 -2.53 1.10
N ASN A 42 4.22 -1.47 1.55
CA ASN A 42 5.25 -0.76 0.79
C ASN A 42 6.45 -1.66 0.47
N ILE A 43 6.88 -2.49 1.43
CA ILE A 43 7.93 -3.49 1.20
C ILE A 43 7.46 -4.49 0.13
N ALA A 44 6.24 -5.01 0.25
CA ALA A 44 5.71 -5.96 -0.73
C ALA A 44 5.61 -5.37 -2.15
N ILE A 45 5.06 -4.16 -2.28
CA ILE A 45 4.93 -3.45 -3.56
C ILE A 45 6.31 -3.16 -4.17
N GLY A 46 7.25 -2.68 -3.36
CA GLY A 46 8.63 -2.42 -3.80
C GLY A 46 9.33 -3.69 -4.29
N SER A 47 9.27 -4.76 -3.52
CA SER A 47 9.83 -6.07 -3.90
C SER A 47 9.22 -6.63 -5.18
N ALA A 48 7.89 -6.55 -5.34
CA ALA A 48 7.21 -7.02 -6.54
C ALA A 48 7.63 -6.22 -7.78
N LYS A 49 7.77 -4.89 -7.64
CA LYS A 49 8.25 -4.00 -8.71
C LYS A 49 9.69 -4.31 -9.15
N LEU A 50 10.51 -4.86 -8.26
CA LEU A 50 11.88 -5.32 -8.56
C LEU A 50 11.93 -6.76 -9.13
N GLY A 51 10.79 -7.40 -9.36
CA GLY A 51 10.69 -8.71 -10.02
C GLY A 51 10.60 -9.92 -9.08
N GLN A 52 10.47 -9.72 -7.77
CA GLN A 52 10.29 -10.81 -6.82
C GLN A 52 8.85 -11.35 -6.84
N LYS A 53 8.68 -12.65 -6.59
CA LYS A 53 7.37 -13.28 -6.34
C LYS A 53 6.96 -13.00 -4.90
N VAL A 54 6.02 -12.09 -4.70
CA VAL A 54 5.62 -11.61 -3.37
C VAL A 54 4.22 -12.08 -3.00
N GLY A 55 4.02 -12.45 -1.74
CA GLY A 55 2.72 -12.60 -1.11
C GLY A 55 2.50 -11.58 0.01
N PHE A 56 1.25 -11.33 0.36
CA PHE A 56 0.89 -10.44 1.46
C PHE A 56 -0.19 -11.05 2.34
N ILE A 57 -0.04 -10.94 3.66
CA ILE A 57 -1.04 -11.35 4.65
C ILE A 57 -1.46 -10.11 5.44
N GLY A 58 -2.73 -9.74 5.36
CA GLY A 58 -3.26 -8.60 6.09
C GLY A 58 -4.77 -8.59 6.10
N LYS A 59 -5.32 -7.57 6.75
CA LYS A 59 -6.76 -7.29 6.78
C LYS A 59 -6.98 -5.85 6.34
N VAL A 60 -7.95 -5.67 5.46
CA VAL A 60 -8.46 -4.36 5.03
C VAL A 60 -9.90 -4.21 5.50
N SER A 61 -10.41 -2.98 5.50
CA SER A 61 -11.83 -2.70 5.76
C SER A 61 -12.72 -3.26 4.64
N ASP A 62 -13.97 -3.55 4.98
CA ASP A 62 -15.01 -3.89 3.99
C ASP A 62 -15.67 -2.60 3.48
N ASP A 63 -14.88 -1.78 2.80
CA ASP A 63 -15.30 -0.49 2.24
C ASP A 63 -14.48 -0.12 0.99
N GLN A 64 -14.75 1.06 0.41
CA GLN A 64 -14.11 1.52 -0.82
C GLN A 64 -12.58 1.69 -0.69
N LEU A 65 -12.07 2.01 0.50
CA LEU A 65 -10.62 2.14 0.72
C LEU A 65 -9.98 0.75 0.79
N GLY A 66 -10.62 -0.20 1.46
CA GLY A 66 -10.17 -1.58 1.48
C GLY A 66 -10.20 -2.24 0.10
N HIS A 67 -11.29 -2.07 -0.65
CA HIS A 67 -11.40 -2.54 -2.04
C HIS A 67 -10.29 -1.95 -2.93
N TYR A 68 -10.00 -0.65 -2.78
CA TYR A 68 -8.91 0.00 -3.50
C TYR A 68 -7.54 -0.63 -3.17
N VAL A 69 -7.25 -0.88 -1.89
CA VAL A 69 -6.00 -1.53 -1.48
C VAL A 69 -5.89 -2.94 -2.05
N THR A 70 -6.95 -3.74 -1.97
CA THR A 70 -6.96 -5.10 -2.54
C THR A 70 -6.77 -5.10 -4.05
N GLN A 71 -7.44 -4.19 -4.77
CA GLN A 71 -7.30 -4.09 -6.23
C GLN A 71 -5.89 -3.64 -6.65
N TYR A 72 -5.28 -2.71 -5.92
CA TYR A 72 -3.95 -2.21 -6.25
C TYR A 72 -2.85 -3.26 -6.00
N MET A 73 -3.03 -4.12 -5.00
CA MET A 73 -2.06 -5.14 -4.59
C MET A 73 -2.28 -6.52 -5.25
N ALA A 74 -3.30 -6.66 -6.11
CA ALA A 74 -3.59 -7.88 -6.86
C ALA A 74 -2.62 -8.07 -8.04
#